data_AF-A0A263BTH6-F1
#
_entry.id   AF-A0A263BTH6-F1
#
_cell.length_a   1.000
_cell.length_b   1.000
_cell.length_c   1.000
_cell.angle_alpha   90.00
_cell.angle_beta   90.00
_cell.angle_gamma   90.00
#
_symmetry.space_group_name_H-M   'P 1'
#
loop_
_entity.id
_entity.type
_entity.pdbx_description
1 polymer ?
#
loop_
_entity_poly.entity_id
_entity_poly.type
_entity_poly.pdbx_seq_one_letter_code
_entity_poly.pdbx_strand_id
1 'polypeptide(L)' 'MDSYSKVRRNDPCPCGSNKKYKKCCGKK' A
#
# COMPACT_ATOMS: atom_id res chain seq x y z
N MET A 1 5.95 16.88 7.52
CA MET A 1 5.42 15.79 8.36
C MET A 1 4.19 15.30 7.62
N ASP A 2 4.40 14.68 6.48
CA ASP A 2 3.37 14.15 5.59
C ASP A 2 4.09 13.19 4.63
N SER A 3 4.75 12.25 5.30
CA SER A 3 5.22 10.96 4.82
C SER A 3 4.03 10.17 4.26
N TYR A 4 3.65 10.45 3.01
CA TYR A 4 2.82 9.55 2.24
C TYR A 4 3.30 9.55 0.78
N SER A 5 4.46 8.92 0.58
CA SER A 5 4.83 8.38 -0.73
C SER A 5 3.59 7.71 -1.30
N LYS A 6 3.11 8.22 -2.43
CA LYS A 6 1.83 7.84 -3.04
C LYS A 6 1.92 6.38 -3.49
N VAL A 7 1.74 5.43 -2.55
CA VAL A 7 1.81 4.00 -2.81
C VAL A 7 0.80 3.69 -3.89
N ARG A 8 1.26 3.22 -5.06
CA ARG A 8 0.33 2.91 -6.13
C ARG A 8 -0.43 1.65 -5.72
N ARG A 9 -1.68 1.55 -6.16
CA ARG A 9 -2.54 0.38 -5.88
C ARG A 9 -1.91 -0.97 -6.21
N ASN A 10 -1.00 -1.02 -7.18
CA ASN A 10 -0.34 -2.26 -7.58
C ASN A 10 0.99 -2.54 -6.86
N ASP A 11 1.56 -1.57 -6.14
CA ASP A 11 2.80 -1.74 -5.37
C ASP A 11 2.61 -2.73 -4.22
N PRO A 12 3.69 -3.36 -3.71
CA PRO A 12 3.64 -4.14 -2.48
C PRO A 12 3.12 -3.27 -1.32
N CYS A 13 2.33 -3.88 -0.44
CA CYS A 13 1.80 -3.19 0.73
C CYS A 13 2.96 -2.85 1.69
N PRO A 14 3.09 -1.59 2.13
CA PRO A 14 4.10 -1.20 3.12
C PRO A 14 3.85 -1.83 4.50
N CYS A 15 2.70 -2.49 4.70
CA CYS A 15 2.34 -3.22 5.90
C CYS A 15 3.06 -4.58 6.07
N GLY A 16 3.93 -4.97 5.13
CA GLY A 16 4.69 -6.23 5.22
C GLY A 16 3.87 -7.50 4.93
N SER A 17 2.64 -7.37 4.45
CA SER A 17 1.74 -8.51 4.21
C SER A 17 2.04 -9.31 2.93
N ASN A 18 3.08 -8.94 2.19
CA ASN A 18 3.41 -9.44 0.83
C ASN A 18 2.27 -9.33 -0.21
N LYS A 19 1.15 -8.67 0.14
CA LYS A 19 0.03 -8.41 -0.74
C LYS A 19 0.23 -7.07 -1.45
N LYS A 20 -0.34 -6.92 -2.66
CA LYS A 20 -0.43 -5.60 -3.31
C LYS A 20 -1.26 -4.64 -2.47
N TYR A 21 -0.92 -3.35 -2.48
CA TYR A 21 -1.59 -2.31 -1.68
C TYR A 21 -3.12 -2.35 -1.87
N LYS A 22 -3.62 -2.45 -3.10
CA LYS A 22 -5.06 -2.56 -3.40
C LYS A 22 -5.76 -3.81 -2.86
N LYS A 23 -5.00 -4.86 -2.53
CA LYS A 23 -5.51 -6.12 -1.96
C LYS A 23 -5.29 -6.19 -0.43
N CYS A 24 -4.75 -5.13 0.19
CA CYS A 24 -4.44 -5.07 1.60
C CYS A 24 -4.91 -3.74 2.22
N CYS A 25 -4.01 -2.84 2.65
CA CYS A 25 -4.38 -1.58 3.30
C CYS A 25 -5.13 -0.60 2.38
N GLY A 26 -4.92 -0.68 1.06
CA GLY A 26 -5.63 0.09 0.05
C GLY A 26 -6.89 -0.59 -0.47
N LYS A 27 -7.38 -1.64 0.23
CA LYS A 27 -8.65 -2.30 -0.07
C LYS A 27 -9.80 -1.38 0.35
N LYS A 28 -10.20 -0.51 -0.58
CA LYS A 28 -11.61 -0.16 -0.77
C LYS A 28 -12.17 -1.10 -1.83
#